data_AF-A0A6A0BGK7-F1
#
_entry.id   AF-A0A6A0BGK7-F1
#
_cell.length_a   1.000
_cell.length_b   1.000
_cell.length_c   1.000
_cell.angle_alpha   90.00
_cell.angle_beta   90.00
_cell.angle_gamma   90.00
#
_symmetry.space_group_name_H-M   'P 1'
#
loop_
_entity.id
_entity.type
_entity.pdbx_description
1 polymer ?
#
loop_
_entity_poly.entity_id
_entity_poly.type
_entity_poly.pdbx_seq_one_letter_code
_entity_poly.pdbx_strand_id
1 'polypeptide(L)' 'MDYSKIVYVLEFNNDSAEKDANTKLEQGWLLISVGPKLTEILDNGQAYYSTAYVVGATAEQRDKHLKEVSNDLENLY' A
#
# COMPACT_ATOMS: atom_id res chain seq x y z
N MET A 1 -16.67 -8.32 5.56
CA MET A 1 -15.53 -8.51 4.65
C MET A 1 -14.78 -9.76 5.10
N ASP A 2 -14.36 -10.62 4.18
CA ASP A 2 -13.60 -11.84 4.51
C ASP A 2 -12.10 -11.56 4.41
N TYR A 3 -11.47 -11.34 5.57
CA TYR A 3 -10.03 -11.11 5.66
C TYR A 3 -9.22 -12.41 5.71
N SER A 4 -9.86 -13.59 5.80
CA SER A 4 -9.16 -14.87 5.97
C SER A 4 -8.30 -15.26 4.75
N LYS A 5 -8.56 -14.65 3.60
CA LYS A 5 -7.84 -14.87 2.34
C LYS A 5 -6.68 -13.90 2.12
N ILE A 6 -6.53 -12.89 2.98
CA ILE A 6 -5.47 -11.90 2.87
C ILE A 6 -4.18 -12.50 3.42
N VAL A 7 -3.15 -12.57 2.58
CA VAL A 7 -1.82 -13.13 2.94
C VAL A 7 -0.69 -12.15 2.66
N TYR A 8 -1.01 -10.97 2.15
CA TYR A 8 -0.07 -9.93 1.79
C TYR A 8 -0.73 -8.56 1.96
N VAL A 9 0.04 -7.58 2.40
CA VAL A 9 -0.43 -6.22 2.68
C VAL A 9 0.53 -5.22 2.07
N LEU A 10 -0.02 -4.17 1.47
CA LEU A 10 0.70 -2.95 1.10
C LEU A 10 0.18 -1.78 1.93
N GLU A 11 1.11 -0.92 2.34
CA GLU A 11 0.81 0.33 3.01
C GLU A 11 1.29 1.49 2.14
N PHE A 12 0.43 2.47 1.89
CA PHE A 12 0.76 3.70 1.18
C PHE A 12 0.55 4.89 2.09
N ASN A 13 1.57 5.73 2.27
CA ASN A 13 1.52 6.90 3.15
C ASN A 13 2.29 8.12 2.58
N ASN A 14 2.60 8.08 1.28
CA ASN A 14 3.26 9.15 0.52
C ASN A 14 2.23 10.10 -0.13
N ASP A 15 2.71 11.10 -0.89
CA ASP A 15 1.86 12.09 -1.57
C ASP A 15 0.90 11.47 -2.61
N SER A 16 1.23 10.29 -3.13
CA SER A 16 0.42 9.54 -4.08
C SER A 16 -0.44 8.46 -3.41
N ALA A 17 -0.50 8.39 -2.08
CA ALA A 17 -1.00 7.22 -1.37
C ALA A 17 -2.45 6.86 -1.71
N GLU A 18 -3.31 7.86 -1.84
CA GLU A 18 -4.71 7.67 -2.24
C GLU A 18 -4.83 7.09 -3.65
N LYS A 19 -4.05 7.61 -4.59
CA LYS A 19 -3.99 7.12 -5.97
C LYS A 19 -3.46 5.70 -6.05
N ASP A 20 -2.36 5.41 -5.35
CA ASP A 20 -1.73 4.09 -5.34
C ASP A 20 -2.68 3.04 -4.72
N ALA A 21 -3.36 3.40 -3.62
CA ALA A 21 -4.39 2.57 -3.02
C ALA A 21 -5.52 2.31 -4.01
N ASN A 22 -6.06 3.34 -4.68
CA ASN A 22 -7.13 3.17 -5.67
C ASN A 22 -6.73 2.24 -6.81
N THR A 23 -5.50 2.34 -7.33
CA THR A 23 -5.00 1.41 -8.36
C THR A 23 -5.04 -0.04 -7.87
N LYS A 24 -4.71 -0.31 -6.60
CA LYS A 24 -4.84 -1.66 -6.03
C LYS A 24 -6.30 -2.08 -5.84
N LEU A 25 -7.17 -1.18 -5.43
CA LEU A 25 -8.61 -1.46 -5.30
C LEU A 25 -9.25 -1.80 -6.66
N GLU A 26 -8.86 -1.13 -7.74
CA GLU A 26 -9.28 -1.45 -9.11
C GLU A 26 -8.79 -2.84 -9.56
N GLN A 27 -7.64 -3.28 -9.05
CA GLN A 27 -7.12 -4.64 -9.24
C GLN A 27 -7.80 -5.69 -8.34
N GLY A 28 -8.84 -5.29 -7.59
CA GLY A 28 -9.62 -6.16 -6.71
C GLY A 28 -9.00 -6.42 -5.35
N TRP A 29 -8.00 -5.64 -4.93
CA TRP A 29 -7.46 -5.72 -3.58
C TRP A 29 -8.47 -5.18 -2.56
N LEU A 30 -8.34 -5.58 -1.31
CA LEU A 30 -9.28 -5.19 -0.25
C LEU A 30 -8.72 -4.03 0.58
N LEU A 31 -9.49 -2.96 0.78
CA LEU A 31 -9.14 -1.92 1.75
C LEU A 31 -9.27 -2.47 3.18
N ILE A 32 -8.17 -2.49 3.93
CA ILE A 32 -8.12 -2.98 5.31
C ILE A 32 -8.29 -1.84 6.30
N SER A 33 -7.56 -0.74 6.10
CA SER A 33 -7.52 0.39 7.02
C SER A 33 -7.17 1.69 6.32
N VAL A 34 -7.71 2.79 6.84
CA VAL A 34 -7.33 4.16 6.51
C VAL A 34 -7.20 4.94 7.81
N GLY A 35 -6.07 5.62 8.02
CA GLY A 35 -5.88 6.37 9.25
C GLY A 35 -4.58 7.16 9.30
N PRO A 36 -4.43 8.03 10.31
CA PRO A 36 -3.21 8.79 10.48
C PRO A 36 -2.05 7.87 10.88
N LYS A 37 -0.90 8.06 10.24
CA LYS A 37 0.37 7.43 10.58
C LYS A 37 1.37 8.51 10.95
N LEU A 38 2.05 8.33 12.09
CA LEU A 38 3.18 9.17 12.45
C LEU A 38 4.33 8.90 11.47
N THR A 39 4.78 9.93 10.79
CA THR A 39 5.84 9.84 9.78
C THR A 39 7.16 10.39 10.33
N GLU A 40 7.11 11.48 11.10
CA GLU A 40 8.29 12.14 11.64
C GLU A 40 7.96 12.92 12.91
N ILE A 41 8.96 13.14 13.77
CA ILE A 41 8.93 14.16 14.82
C ILE A 41 9.97 15.20 14.42
N LEU A 42 9.52 16.42 14.15
CA LEU A 42 10.36 17.54 13.73
C LEU A 42 11.25 18.02 14.89
N ASP A 43 12.34 18.72 14.58
CA ASP A 43 13.31 19.24 15.57
C ASP A 43 12.67 20.13 16.67
N ASN A 44 11.52 20.74 16.37
CA ASN A 44 10.75 21.55 17.33
C ASN A 44 9.81 20.71 18.23
N GLY A 45 9.87 19.38 18.13
CA GLY A 45 9.04 18.44 18.88
C GLY A 45 7.64 18.20 18.29
N GLN A 46 7.30 18.81 17.15
CA GLN A 46 6.01 18.60 16.50
C GLN A 46 5.97 17.26 15.76
N ALA A 47 4.92 16.48 16.02
CA ALA A 47 4.65 15.26 15.27
C ALA A 47 4.03 15.57 13.90
N TYR A 48 4.62 15.03 12.84
CA TYR A 48 4.14 15.10 11.47
C TYR A 48 3.46 13.76 11.09
N TYR A 49 2.22 13.86 10.64
CA TYR A 49 1.38 12.71 10.29
C TYR A 49 1.01 12.76 8.81
N SER A 50 1.00 11.59 8.16
CA SER A 50 0.35 11.41 6.86
C SER A 50 -0.84 10.44 6.99
N THR A 51 -1.75 10.47 6.01
CA THR A 51 -2.80 9.44 5.92
C THR A 51 -2.19 8.19 5.31
N ALA A 52 -2.30 7.07 6.03
CA ALA A 52 -1.91 5.76 5.52
C ALA A 52 -3.14 5.00 5.02
N TYR A 53 -2.99 4.36 3.87
CA TYR A 53 -3.94 3.43 3.27
C TYR A 53 -3.33 2.04 3.27
N VAL A 54 -4.05 1.08 3.85
CA VAL A 54 -3.60 -0.31 3.96
C VAL A 54 -4.51 -1.17 3.11
N VAL A 55 -3.95 -1.86 2.11
CA VAL A 55 -4.68 -2.78 1.24
C VAL A 55 -4.15 -4.20 1.37
N GLY A 56 -5.05 -5.18 1.30
CA GLY A 56 -4.77 -6.60 1.38
C GLY A 56 -4.93 -7.31 0.05
N ALA A 57 -4.04 -8.26 -0.20
CA ALA A 57 -4.08 -9.16 -1.35
C ALA A 57 -4.22 -10.63 -0.94
N THR A 58 -4.87 -11.39 -1.82
CA THR A 58 -4.77 -12.85 -1.86
C THR A 58 -3.39 -13.30 -2.36
N ALA A 59 -3.10 -14.60 -2.26
CA ALA A 59 -1.86 -15.16 -2.78
C ALA A 59 -1.68 -14.90 -4.29
N GLU A 60 -2.75 -15.08 -5.08
CA GLU A 60 -2.72 -14.84 -6.53
C GLU A 60 -2.43 -13.37 -6.87
N GLN A 61 -3.06 -12.43 -6.16
CA GLN A 61 -2.84 -10.99 -6.35
C GLN A 61 -1.41 -10.57 -5.98
N ARG A 62 -0.86 -11.12 -4.88
CA ARG A 62 0.54 -10.91 -4.52
C ARG A 62 1.47 -11.41 -5.62
N ASP A 63 1.27 -12.64 -6.08
CA ASP A 63 2.17 -13.27 -7.05
C ASP A 63 2.14 -12.53 -8.39
N LYS A 64 0.97 -12.03 -8.80
CA LYS A 64 0.85 -11.14 -9.96
C LYS A 64 1.61 -9.83 -9.75
N HIS A 65 1.44 -9.18 -8.61
CA HIS A 65 2.11 -7.92 -8.31
C HIS A 65 3.63 -8.05 -8.27
N LEU A 66 4.17 -9.12 -7.66
CA LEU A 66 5.62 -9.34 -7.61
C LEU A 66 6.21 -9.58 -9.00
N LYS A 67 5.47 -10.22 -9.91
CA LYS A 67 5.88 -10.37 -11.32
C LYS A 67 5.88 -9.03 -12.06
N GLU A 68 4.86 -8.20 -11.88
CA GLU A 68 4.80 -6.85 -12.46
C GLU A 68 6.00 -6.01 -12.00
N VAL A 69 6.27 -5.98 -10.69
CA VAL A 69 7.41 -5.26 -10.11
C VAL A 69 8.74 -5.78 -10.66
N SER A 70 8.91 -7.10 -10.78
CA SER A 70 10.11 -7.70 -11.35
C SER A 70 10.33 -7.28 -12.80
N ASN A 71 9.27 -7.30 -13.62
CA ASN A 71 9.34 -6.90 -15.02
C ASN A 71 9.64 -5.41 -15.18
N ASP A 72 9.04 -4.56 -14.33
CA ASP A 72 9.31 -3.12 -14.35
C ASP A 72 10.77 -2.81 -14.02
N LEU A 73 11.37 -3.56 -13.08
CA LEU A 73 12.80 -3.45 -12.75
C LEU A 73 13.71 -3.95 -13.88
N GLU A 74 13.34 -5.03 -14.57
CA GLU A 74 14.12 -5.53 -15.72
C GLU A 74 14.11 -4.57 -16.91
N ASN A 75 13.01 -3.85 -17.15
CA ASN A 75 12.90 -2.87 -18.24
C ASN A 75 13.64 -1.55 -17.99
N LEU A 76 14.22 -1.36 -16.80
CA LEU A 76 15.01 -0.17 -16.41
C LEU A 76 16.52 -0.35 -16.61
N TYR A 77 16.99 -1.54 -17.02
CA TYR A 77 18.40 -1.88 -17.27
C TYR A 77 18.63 -2.28 -18.73
#